data_AF-A0A967Z9B6-F1
#
_entry.id   AF-A0A967Z9B6-F1
#
_cell.length_a   1.000
_cell.length_b   1.000
_cell.length_c   1.000
_cell.angle_alpha   90.00
_cell.angle_beta   90.00
_cell.angle_gamma   90.00
#
_symmetry.space_group_name_H-M   'P 1'
#
loop_
_entity.id
_entity.type
_entity.pdbx_description
1 polymer ?
#
loop_
_entity_poly.entity_id
_entity_poly.type
_entity_poly.pdbx_seq_one_letter_code
_entity_poly.pdbx_strand_id
1 'polypeptide(L)'
;IVTGTLRPREAYESINWQVVFMLAGVLALGTAMQKTGIAAFLAEGLTFITRHLGPMIAVSSMYALTAVLTQFMSNNASAALLVPVALNAA
;
A
#
# COMPACT_ATOMS: atom_id res chain seq x y z
N ILE A 1 -29.46 15.56 7.40
CA ILE A 1 -29.12 16.33 8.62
C ILE A 1 -29.30 17.83 8.40
N VAL A 2 -28.61 18.47 7.45
CA VAL A 2 -28.81 19.92 7.15
C VAL A 2 -30.15 20.22 6.47
N THR A 3 -30.65 19.32 5.62
CA THR A 3 -31.94 19.44 4.91
C THR A 3 -33.13 18.82 5.67
N GLY A 4 -32.96 18.37 6.92
CA GLY A 4 -34.03 17.77 7.73
C GLY A 4 -34.49 16.35 7.34
N THR A 5 -34.00 15.79 6.23
CA THR A 5 -34.46 14.50 5.67
C THR A 5 -33.90 13.24 6.33
N LEU A 6 -32.94 13.37 7.24
CA LEU A 6 -32.30 12.22 7.90
C LEU A 6 -31.91 12.59 9.33
N ARG A 7 -32.37 11.79 10.31
CA ARG A 7 -32.04 11.98 11.73
C ARG A 7 -30.59 11.56 11.98
N PRO A 8 -29.83 12.24 12.86
CA PRO A 8 -28.43 11.88 13.15
C PRO A 8 -28.25 10.40 13.49
N ARG A 9 -29.20 9.82 14.22
CA ARG A 9 -29.18 8.39 14.61
C ARG A 9 -29.25 7.44 13.41
N GLU A 10 -30.09 7.75 12.41
CA GLU A 10 -30.22 6.95 11.19
C GLU A 10 -28.94 7.00 10.35
N ALA A 11 -28.26 8.16 10.33
CA ALA A 11 -26.96 8.28 9.68
C ALA A 11 -25.91 7.38 10.36
N TYR A 12 -25.86 7.37 11.70
CA TYR A 12 -24.93 6.52 12.43
C TYR A 12 -25.21 5.02 12.28
N GLU A 13 -26.48 4.62 12.22
CA GLU A 13 -26.88 3.23 11.96
C GLU A 13 -26.62 2.79 10.51
N SER A 14 -26.61 3.73 9.55
CA SER A 14 -26.28 3.44 8.15
C SER A 14 -24.78 3.17 7.91
N ILE A 15 -23.91 3.53 8.87
CA ILE A 15 -22.47 3.28 8.75
C ILE A 15 -22.18 1.81 9.08
N ASN A 16 -21.56 1.12 8.12
CA ASN A 16 -21.01 -0.21 8.38
C ASN A 16 -19.67 -0.09 9.14
N TRP A 17 -19.75 -0.12 10.47
CA TRP A 17 -18.58 -0.03 11.35
C TRP A 17 -17.55 -1.14 11.13
N GLN A 18 -17.97 -2.33 10.69
CA GLN A 18 -17.05 -3.42 10.37
C GLN A 18 -16.11 -3.04 9.21
N VAL A 19 -16.62 -2.38 8.18
CA VAL A 19 -15.80 -1.87 7.06
C VAL A 19 -14.86 -0.76 7.53
N VAL A 20 -15.33 0.14 8.39
CA VAL A 20 -14.48 1.22 8.95
C VAL A 20 -13.29 0.64 9.72
N PHE A 21 -13.54 -0.34 10.60
CA PHE A 21 -12.46 -1.00 11.33
C PHE A 21 -11.53 -1.82 10.42
N MET A 22 -12.08 -2.46 9.38
CA MET A 22 -11.28 -3.17 8.38
C MET A 22 -10.31 -2.22 7.66
N LEU A 23 -10.80 -1.07 7.18
CA LEU A 23 -9.97 -0.05 6.54
C LEU A 23 -8.92 0.51 7.50
N ALA A 24 -9.30 0.82 8.74
CA ALA A 24 -8.37 1.28 9.76
C ALA A 24 -7.25 0.26 10.03
N GLY A 25 -7.58 -1.04 10.08
CA GLY A 25 -6.62 -2.13 10.24
C GLY A 25 -5.64 -2.24 9.08
N VAL A 26 -6.12 -2.13 7.83
CA VAL A 26 -5.26 -2.15 6.64
C VAL A 26 -4.30 -0.95 6.62
N LEU A 27 -4.78 0.25 6.96
CA LEU A 27 -3.93 1.45 7.04
C LEU A 27 -2.87 1.33 8.14
N ALA A 28 -3.24 0.77 9.30
CA ALA A 28 -2.30 0.51 10.39
C ALA A 28 -1.24 -0.52 9.97
N LEU A 29 -1.64 -1.58 9.26
CA LEU A 29 -0.74 -2.60 8.72
C LEU A 29 0.25 -2.00 7.72
N GLY A 30 -0.23 -1.20 6.76
CA GLY A 30 0.63 -0.51 5.79
C GLY A 30 1.66 0.40 6.47
N THR A 31 1.22 1.15 7.49
CA THR A 31 2.12 1.99 8.29
C THR A 31 3.15 1.16 9.05
N ALA A 32 2.75 0.02 9.60
CA ALA A 32 3.66 -0.90 10.28
C ALA A 32 4.68 -1.48 9.30
N MET A 33 4.28 -1.93 8.11
CA MET A 33 5.19 -2.42 7.06
C MET A 33 6.22 -1.37 6.63
N GLN A 34 5.81 -0.10 6.57
CA GLN A 34 6.72 1.01 6.29
C GLN A 34 7.74 1.20 7.41
N LYS A 35 7.28 1.18 8.67
CA LYS A 35 8.14 1.38 9.86
C LYS A 35 9.09 0.21 10.12
N THR A 36 8.67 -1.03 9.82
CA THR A 36 9.51 -2.22 9.99
C THR A 36 10.53 -2.39 8.87
N GLY A 37 10.40 -1.66 7.76
CA GLY A 37 11.28 -1.80 6.60
C GLY A 37 11.05 -3.09 5.81
N ILE A 38 10.00 -3.87 6.12
CA ILE A 38 9.68 -5.11 5.39
C ILE A 38 9.48 -4.83 3.90
N ALA A 39 8.80 -3.73 3.57
CA ALA A 39 8.60 -3.34 2.17
C ALA A 39 9.93 -3.07 1.43
N ALA A 40 10.94 -2.52 2.12
CA ALA A 40 12.26 -2.25 1.54
C ALA A 40 13.03 -3.56 1.35
N PHE A 41 13.00 -4.43 2.37
CA PHE A 41 13.61 -5.75 2.31
C PHE A 41 13.06 -6.61 1.15
N LEU A 42 11.74 -6.61 0.94
CA LEU A 42 11.12 -7.31 -0.18
C LEU A 42 11.56 -6.74 -1.53
N ALA A 43 11.65 -5.41 -1.64
CA ALA A 43 12.04 -4.74 -2.87
C ALA A 43 13.52 -4.98 -3.22
N GLU A 44 14.41 -4.94 -2.24
CA GLU A 44 15.83 -5.26 -2.40
C GLU A 44 16.03 -6.74 -2.76
N GLY A 45 15.34 -7.66 -2.08
CA GLY A 45 15.42 -9.09 -2.37
C GLY A 45 14.93 -9.43 -3.79
N LEU A 46 13.83 -8.80 -4.22
CA LEU A 46 13.30 -8.99 -5.57
C LEU A 46 14.26 -8.43 -6.64
N THR A 47 14.85 -7.27 -6.36
CA THR A 47 15.86 -6.64 -7.23
C THR A 47 17.09 -7.51 -7.36
N PHE A 48 17.60 -8.07 -6.25
CA PHE A 48 18.76 -8.97 -6.25
C PHE A 48 18.56 -10.18 -7.16
N ILE A 49 17.37 -10.79 -7.11
CA ILE A 49 17.04 -11.93 -7.97
C ILE A 49 16.90 -11.49 -9.43
N THR A 50 16.19 -10.40 -9.69
CA THR A 50 15.87 -9.97 -11.07
C THR A 50 16.98 -9.23 -11.80
N ARG A 51 18.04 -8.79 -11.11
CA ARG A 51 19.20 -8.11 -11.69
C ARG A 51 19.88 -8.88 -12.82
N HIS A 52 19.79 -10.22 -12.81
CA HIS A 52 20.42 -11.10 -13.79
C HIS A 52 19.47 -11.57 -14.91
N LEU A 53 18.16 -11.33 -14.79
CA LEU A 53 17.15 -11.81 -15.75
C LEU A 53 16.81 -10.79 -16.86
N GLY A 54 17.46 -9.63 -16.86
CA GLY A 54 17.31 -8.60 -17.89
C GLY A 54 16.28 -7.51 -17.55
N PRO A 55 16.36 -6.35 -18.24
CA PRO A 55 15.68 -5.12 -17.84
C PRO A 55 14.14 -5.22 -17.88
N MET A 56 13.59 -5.98 -18.82
CA MET A 56 12.12 -6.15 -18.93
C MET A 56 11.53 -6.91 -17.74
N ILE A 57 12.26 -7.91 -17.23
CA ILE A 57 11.84 -8.72 -16.07
C ILE A 57 11.99 -7.90 -14.77
N ALA A 58 13.05 -7.10 -14.65
CA ALA A 58 13.26 -6.20 -13.51
C ALA A 58 12.14 -5.14 -13.38
N VAL A 59 11.73 -4.50 -14.49
CA VAL A 59 10.64 -3.52 -14.46
C VAL A 59 9.29 -4.19 -14.15
N SER A 60 9.05 -5.38 -14.71
CA SER A 60 7.81 -6.13 -14.47
C SER A 60 7.69 -6.60 -13.01
N SER A 61 8.79 -7.06 -12.41
CA SER A 61 8.82 -7.48 -11.01
C SER A 61 8.62 -6.30 -10.05
N MET A 62 9.26 -5.16 -10.34
CA MET A 62 9.02 -3.92 -9.60
C MET A 62 7.56 -3.46 -9.67
N TYR A 63 6.95 -3.50 -10.86
CA TYR A 63 5.54 -3.16 -11.01
C TYR A 63 4.63 -4.10 -10.22
N ALA A 64 4.87 -5.41 -10.31
CA ALA A 64 4.12 -6.41 -9.54
C ALA A 64 4.23 -6.17 -8.03
N LEU A 65 5.45 -5.90 -7.54
CA LEU A 65 5.66 -5.58 -6.12
C LEU A 65 4.93 -4.29 -5.71
N THR A 66 4.99 -3.26 -6.54
CA THR A 66 4.30 -1.98 -6.31
C THR A 66 2.79 -2.16 -6.21
N ALA A 67 2.21 -2.97 -7.10
CA ALA A 67 0.79 -3.27 -7.11
C ALA A 67 0.34 -3.96 -5.81
N VAL A 68 1.14 -4.90 -5.31
CA VAL A 68 0.87 -5.59 -4.03
C VAL A 68 1.02 -4.63 -2.86
N LEU A 69 2.10 -3.83 -2.80
CA LEU A 69 2.32 -2.87 -1.72
C LEU A 69 1.23 -1.80 -1.66
N THR A 70 0.69 -1.38 -2.81
CA THR A 70 -0.39 -0.38 -2.92
C THR A 70 -1.73 -0.86 -2.33
N GLN A 71 -1.95 -2.17 -2.21
CA GLN A 71 -3.17 -2.68 -1.55
C GLN A 71 -3.14 -2.47 -0.03
N PHE A 72 -1.96 -2.34 0.56
CA PHE A 72 -1.78 -2.22 2.01
C PHE A 72 -1.33 -0.81 2.43
N MET A 73 -0.62 -0.10 1.55
CA MET A 73 -0.05 1.23 1.79
C MET A 73 -0.67 2.27 0.87
N SER A 74 -0.61 3.55 1.25
CA SER A 74 -1.03 4.63 0.34
C SER A 74 -0.06 4.74 -0.85
N ASN A 75 -0.57 5.15 -2.02
CA ASN A 75 0.23 5.32 -3.23
C ASN A 75 1.51 6.17 -2.99
N ASN A 76 1.40 7.24 -2.19
CA ASN A 76 2.53 8.10 -1.84
C ASN A 76 3.59 7.36 -1.00
N ALA A 77 3.16 6.53 -0.04
CA ALA A 77 4.07 5.78 0.81
C ALA A 77 4.81 4.70 0.01
N SER A 78 4.11 4.01 -0.91
CA SER A 78 4.73 3.04 -1.81
C SER A 78 5.76 3.70 -2.73
N ALA A 79 5.44 4.84 -3.34
CA ALA A 79 6.36 5.57 -4.21
C ALA A 79 7.63 6.02 -3.48
N ALA A 80 7.50 6.61 -2.29
CA ALA A 80 8.64 7.05 -1.49
C ALA A 80 9.61 5.91 -1.14
N LEU A 81 9.10 4.69 -1.03
CA LEU A 81 9.87 3.49 -0.67
C LEU A 81 10.51 2.83 -1.89
N LEU A 82 9.81 2.81 -3.02
CA LEU A 82 10.25 2.12 -4.24
C LEU A 82 11.21 2.94 -5.09
N VAL A 83 11.11 4.27 -5.10
CA VAL A 83 12.03 5.16 -5.83
C VAL A 83 13.51 4.86 -5.52
N PRO A 84 13.97 4.81 -4.25
CA PRO A 84 15.37 4.50 -3.97
C PRO A 84 15.76 3.08 -4.38
N VAL A 85 14.84 2.12 -4.34
CA VAL A 85 15.12 0.74 -4.79
C VAL A 85 15.25 0.68 -6.31
N ALA A 86 14.40 1.41 -7.04
CA ALA A 86 14.49 1.55 -8.50
C ALA A 86 15.84 2.12 -8.94
N LEU A 87 16.32 3.14 -8.23
CA LEU A 87 17.61 3.78 -8.49
C LEU A 87 18.79 2.84 -8.24
N ASN A 88 18.69 1.94 -7.26
CA ASN A 88 19.73 0.92 -6.97
C ASN A 88 19.66 -0.30 -7.91
N ALA A 89 18.51 -0.52 -8.56
CA ALA A 89 18.28 -1.60 -9.50
C ALA A 89 18.86 -1.31 -10.91
N ALA A 90 18.85 -0.03 -11.31
CA ALA A 90 19.50 0.47 -12.52
C ALA A 90 21.04 0.44 -12.41
#